data_AF-T1DEF4-F1
#
_entry.id   AF-T1DEF4-F1
#
_cell.length_a   1.000
_cell.length_b   1.000
_cell.length_c   1.000
_cell.angle_alpha   90.00
_cell.angle_beta   90.00
_cell.angle_gamma   90.00
#
_symmetry.space_group_name_H-M   'P 1'
#
loop_
_entity.id
_entity.type
_entity.pdbx_description
1 polymer ?
#
loop_
_entity_poly.entity_id
_entity_poly.type
_entity_poly.pdbx_seq_one_letter_code
_entity_poly.pdbx_strand_id
1 'polypeptide(L)' 'ELLTSSQPLLAIVAFQFIPLYLLIGAILGYFFYKTGRIYSGVVVASLFVTAIVVAGTATQGVVW' A
#
# COMPACT_ATOMS: atom_id res chain seq x y z
N GLU A 1 6.89 -2.27 -27.19
CA GLU A 1 7.31 -3.63 -26.77
C GLU A 1 7.84 -3.54 -25.36
N LEU A 2 7.33 -4.38 -24.44
CA LEU A 2 7.88 -4.51 -23.09
C LEU A 2 9.15 -5.36 -23.19
N LEU A 3 10.31 -4.70 -23.17
CA LEU A 3 11.64 -5.27 -23.43
C LEU A 3 12.07 -6.37 -22.43
N THR A 4 11.25 -6.70 -21.43
CA THR A 4 11.42 -7.88 -20.58
C THR A 4 10.06 -8.38 -20.11
N SER A 5 9.82 -9.69 -20.18
CA SER A 5 8.56 -10.34 -19.79
C SER A 5 8.18 -10.13 -18.32
N SER A 6 9.10 -9.62 -17.49
CA SER A 6 8.91 -9.32 -16.06
C SER A 6 8.44 -7.88 -15.76
N GLN A 7 8.59 -6.93 -16.69
CA GLN A 7 8.08 -5.56 -16.53
C GLN A 7 6.54 -5.45 -16.37
N PRO A 8 5.69 -6.20 -17.12
CA PRO A 8 4.24 -6.07 -16.96
C PRO A 8 3.75 -6.55 -15.58
N LEU A 9 4.37 -7.59 -15.02
CA LEU A 9 3.99 -8.10 -13.70
C LEU A 9 4.29 -7.09 -12.59
N LEU A 10 5.47 -6.49 -12.61
CA LEU A 10 5.86 -5.47 -11.63
C LEU A 10 4.95 -4.23 -11.71
N ALA A 11 4.55 -3.83 -12.92
CA ALA A 11 3.60 -2.73 -13.10
C ALA A 11 2.22 -3.06 -12.49
N ILE A 12 1.69 -4.27 -12.72
CA ILE A 12 0.39 -4.70 -12.17
C ILE A 12 0.43 -4.70 -10.62
N VAL A 13 1.50 -5.21 -10.03
CA VAL A 13 1.69 -5.18 -8.56
C VAL A 13 1.86 -3.75 -8.06
N ALA A 14 2.58 -2.88 -8.79
CA ALA A 14 2.75 -1.48 -8.39
C ALA A 14 1.43 -0.67 -8.40
N PHE A 15 0.49 -1.00 -9.30
CA PHE A 15 -0.81 -0.33 -9.36
C PHE A 15 -1.68 -0.57 -8.11
N GLN A 16 -1.47 -1.66 -7.37
CA GLN A 16 -2.23 -1.98 -6.17
C GLN A 16 -1.96 -1.00 -5.00
N PHE A 17 -0.83 -0.29 -5.04
CA PHE A 17 -0.43 0.66 -4.00
C PHE A 17 -1.20 1.98 -4.07
N ILE A 18 -1.59 2.42 -5.27
CA ILE A 18 -2.24 3.72 -5.51
C ILE A 18 -3.58 3.86 -4.75
N PRO A 19 -4.55 2.94 -4.88
CA PRO A 19 -5.83 3.08 -4.18
C PRO A 19 -5.67 2.97 -2.66
N LEU A 20 -4.72 2.17 -2.18
CA LEU A 20 -4.49 2.01 -0.76
C LEU A 20 -3.86 3.26 -0.12
N TYR A 21 -2.88 3.88 -0.77
CA TYR A 21 -2.29 5.12 -0.28
C TYR A 21 -3.30 6.27 -0.26
N LEU A 22 -4.22 6.32 -1.22
CA LEU A 22 -5.33 7.25 -1.21
C LEU A 22 -6.23 7.03 0.02
N LEU A 23 -6.54 5.78 0.34
CA LEU A 23 -7.35 5.40 1.51
C LEU A 23 -6.64 5.76 2.83
N ILE A 24 -5.33 5.49 2.94
CA ILE A 24 -4.50 5.89 4.07
C ILE A 24 -4.51 7.40 4.26
N GLY A 25 -4.34 8.18 3.18
CA GLY A 25 -4.38 9.63 3.20
C GLY A 25 -5.74 10.17 3.66
N ALA A 26 -6.84 9.57 3.17
CA ALA A 26 -8.20 9.92 3.58
C ALA A 26 -8.45 9.62 5.07
N ILE A 27 -8.00 8.47 5.56
CA ILE A 27 -8.09 8.08 6.98
C ILE A 27 -7.30 9.06 7.85
N LEU A 28 -6.04 9.36 7.49
CA LEU A 28 -5.21 10.30 8.22
C LEU A 28 -5.82 11.71 8.24
N GLY A 29 -6.26 12.21 7.09
CA GLY A 29 -6.94 13.51 6.97
C GLY A 29 -8.22 13.58 7.79
N TYR A 30 -9.02 12.51 7.80
CA TYR A 30 -10.25 12.41 8.59
C TYR A 30 -9.96 12.41 10.10
N PHE A 31 -9.02 11.58 10.57
CA PHE A 31 -8.68 11.53 11.99
C PHE A 31 -8.01 12.82 12.48
N PHE A 32 -7.22 13.47 11.62
CA PHE A 32 -6.63 14.77 11.90
C PHE A 32 -7.70 15.86 12.06
N TYR A 33 -8.66 15.93 11.13
CA TYR A 33 -9.74 16.93 11.17
C TYR A 33 -10.71 16.70 12.33
N LYS A 34 -11.06 15.45 12.62
CA LYS A 34 -12.11 15.12 13.60
C LYS A 34 -11.61 14.99 15.04
N THR A 35 -10.37 14.58 15.26
CA THR A 35 -9.91 14.12 16.58
C THR A 35 -8.78 14.95 17.17
N GLY A 36 -8.10 15.77 16.35
CA GLY A 36 -6.89 16.51 16.75
C GLY A 36 -5.73 15.63 17.25
N ARG A 37 -5.90 14.30 17.21
CA ARG A 37 -4.98 13.29 17.72
C ARG A 37 -4.49 12.47 16.54
N ILE A 38 -3.23 12.70 16.18
CA ILE A 38 -2.55 12.05 15.04
C ILE A 38 -2.38 10.54 15.28
N TYR A 39 -2.27 10.12 16.53
CA TYR A 39 -1.94 8.74 16.90
C TYR A 39 -2.93 7.68 16.38
N SER A 40 -4.23 7.95 16.38
CA SER A 40 -5.22 6.95 15.89
C SER A 40 -5.12 6.74 14.38
N GLY A 41 -4.91 7.80 13.62
CA GLY A 41 -4.71 7.71 12.17
C GLY A 41 -3.41 7.02 11.82
N VAL A 42 -2.33 7.28 12.58
CA VAL A 42 -1.02 6.64 12.37
C VAL A 42 -1.06 5.14 12.62
N VAL A 43 -1.77 4.66 13.64
CA VAL A 43 -1.91 3.21 13.91
C VAL A 43 -2.65 2.50 12.77
N VAL A 44 -3.71 3.10 12.25
CA VAL A 44 -4.46 2.51 11.13
C VAL A 44 -3.63 2.55 9.84
N ALA A 45 -2.94 3.67 9.58
CA ALA A 45 -2.05 3.82 8.44
C ALA A 45 -0.90 2.80 8.46
N SER A 46 -0.24 2.59 9.61
CA SER A 46 0.85 1.62 9.73
C SER A 46 0.38 0.20 9.47
N LEU A 47 -0.81 -0.19 9.93
CA LEU A 47 -1.40 -1.51 9.64
C LEU A 47 -1.64 -1.72 8.14
N PHE A 48 -2.20 -0.73 7.43
CA PHE A 48 -2.41 -0.82 5.98
C PHE A 48 -1.10 -0.84 5.19
N VAL A 49 -0.11 -0.04 5.60
CA VAL A 49 1.23 -0.05 4.97
C VAL A 49 1.92 -1.40 5.17
N THR A 50 1.86 -1.99 6.36
CA THR A 50 2.42 -3.32 6.60
C THR A 50 1.72 -4.38 5.75
N ALA A 51 0.38 -4.34 5.66
CA ALA A 51 -0.40 -5.29 4.87
C ALA A 51 -0.03 -5.27 3.37
N ILE A 52 0.16 -4.09 2.78
CA ILE A 52 0.48 -3.97 1.34
C ILE A 52 1.91 -4.39 1.02
N VAL A 53 2.85 -4.13 1.93
CA VAL A 53 4.23 -4.59 1.79
C VAL A 53 4.26 -6.11 1.85
N VAL A 54 3.58 -6.73 2.82
CA VAL A 54 3.48 -8.20 2.91
C VAL A 54 2.80 -8.78 1.68
N ALA A 55 1.69 -8.21 1.22
CA ALA A 55 1.00 -8.65 0.01
C ALA A 55 1.89 -8.56 -1.24
N GLY A 56 2.68 -7.49 -1.37
CA GLY A 56 3.65 -7.32 -2.46
C GLY A 56 4.81 -8.30 -2.42
N THR A 57 5.24 -8.73 -1.23
CA THR A 57 6.28 -9.77 -1.09
C THR A 57 5.72 -11.18 -1.33
N ALA A 58 4.45 -11.44 -0.99
CA ALA A 58 3.82 -12.75 -1.17
C ALA A 58 3.66 -13.15 -2.65
N THR A 59 3.50 -12.17 -3.56
CA THR A 59 3.49 -12.40 -5.01
C THR A 59 4.87 -12.70 -5.58
N GLN A 60 5.95 -12.40 -4.86
CA GLN A 60 7.33 -12.66 -5.27
C GLN A 60 7.90 -13.94 -4.65
N GLY A 61 7.06 -14.92 -4.35
CA GLY A 61 7.48 -16.23 -3.84
C GLY A 61 8.38 -16.95 -4.84
N VAL A 62 9.70 -16.85 -4.66
CA VAL A 62 10.67 -17.75 -5.28
C VAL A 62 10.40 -19.14 -4.72
N VAL A 63 9.81 -20.00 -5.54
CA VAL A 63 9.77 -21.44 -5.30
C VAL A 63 11.13 -21.98 -5.69
N TRP A 64 11.91 -22.43 -4.70
CA TRP A 64 13.11 -23.24 -4.93
C TRP A 64 12.72 -24.64 -5.38
#